data_AF-A0A538KYR4-F1
#
_entry.id   AF-A0A538KYR4-F1
#
_cell.length_a   1.000
_cell.length_b   1.000
_cell.length_c   1.000
_cell.angle_alpha   90.00
_cell.angle_beta   90.00
_cell.angle_gamma   90.00
#
_symmetry.space_group_name_H-M   'P 1'
#
loop_
_entity.id
_entity.type
_entity.pdbx_description
1 polymer ?
#
loop_
_entity_poly.entity_id
_entity_poly.type
_entity_poly.pdbx_seq_one_letter_code
_entity_poly.pdbx_strand_id
1 'polypeptide(L)'
;MSIRDAKAQDRDRLHDLYREFVQEIPPPPGIPVDVEHELGELDEYLGDQNVALVAEDDAGQVVGFALAKIDHPGIGHLSDLYVVPEARRQGAARELIREAAIRLRDAEDAEVLTLGVQVTNGDARAAYERLGFQPESLRLFAPIEHLLERSERGPRGPSFGSVHVQTDDENAVEQAVRKYVPRFGRSAGSVVAAPRNGWTAVYDELCDREPGALRRLGSELSNATGAVAVTIGLEEGAVVRYNIFERGSVVDEYLSVPEYFKPLPPGDAIALGANPTVVARLTGADPHEFRRVARTAGTPEELGSPQELLEQIAGLMGLSGAGQGYEGAASEPGARGVAHR
;
A
#
# COMPACT_ATOMS: atom_id res chain seq x y z
N MET A 1 -14.66 22.09 27.33
CA MET A 1 -14.76 20.68 26.91
C MET A 1 -14.47 19.76 28.10
N SER A 2 -15.36 18.80 28.37
CA SER A 2 -15.28 17.85 29.49
C SER A 2 -15.53 16.42 29.03
N ILE A 3 -14.94 15.43 29.72
CA ILE A 3 -15.17 14.00 29.49
C ILE A 3 -15.99 13.43 30.65
N ARG A 4 -16.99 12.60 30.35
CA ARG A 4 -17.78 11.88 31.36
C ARG A 4 -18.22 10.51 30.85
N ASP A 5 -18.69 9.66 31.75
CA ASP A 5 -19.36 8.41 31.38
C ASP A 5 -20.61 8.69 30.53
N ALA A 6 -20.75 7.90 29.47
CA ALA A 6 -21.96 7.83 28.69
C ALA A 6 -23.08 7.20 29.53
N LYS A 7 -24.30 7.67 29.30
CA LYS A 7 -25.51 7.22 30.00
C LYS A 7 -26.51 6.71 28.99
N ALA A 8 -27.51 5.96 29.46
CA ALA A 8 -28.60 5.48 28.60
C ALA A 8 -29.33 6.61 27.82
N GLN A 9 -29.36 7.84 28.36
CA GLN A 9 -29.93 9.02 27.69
C GLN A 9 -29.07 9.55 26.53
N ASP A 10 -27.79 9.19 26.45
CA ASP A 10 -26.89 9.61 25.37
C ASP A 10 -27.00 8.69 24.14
N ARG A 11 -27.74 7.58 24.24
CA ARG A 11 -27.85 6.52 23.21
C ARG A 11 -28.15 7.07 21.82
N ASP A 12 -29.22 7.85 21.68
CA ASP A 12 -29.63 8.40 20.40
C ASP A 12 -28.54 9.29 19.79
N ARG A 13 -27.85 10.08 20.64
CA ARG A 13 -26.76 10.94 20.16
C ARG A 13 -25.51 10.14 19.79
N LEU A 14 -25.20 9.06 20.50
CA LEU A 14 -24.12 8.16 20.13
C LEU A 14 -24.40 7.45 18.81
N HIS A 15 -25.65 7.03 18.57
CA HIS A 15 -26.07 6.46 17.30
C HIS A 15 -25.88 7.45 16.15
N ASP A 16 -26.26 8.72 16.35
CA ASP A 16 -26.04 9.77 15.35
C ASP A 16 -24.55 10.00 15.08
N LEU A 17 -23.73 10.09 16.13
CA LEU A 17 -22.28 10.23 15.99
C LEU A 17 -21.63 9.04 15.28
N TYR A 18 -22.10 7.81 15.55
CA TYR A 18 -21.62 6.62 14.85
C TYR A 18 -22.01 6.64 13.37
N ARG A 19 -23.23 7.09 13.02
CA ARG A 19 -23.62 7.27 11.62
C ARG A 19 -22.78 8.33 10.92
N GLU A 20 -22.48 9.44 11.58
CA GLU A 20 -21.55 10.47 11.08
C GLU A 20 -20.15 9.87 10.84
N PHE A 21 -19.65 9.06 11.78
CA PHE A 21 -18.37 8.36 11.64
C PHE A 21 -18.31 7.44 10.41
N VAL A 22 -19.31 6.58 10.23
CA VAL A 22 -19.37 5.66 9.08
C VAL A 22 -19.49 6.40 7.74
N GLN A 23 -20.22 7.52 7.71
CA GLN A 23 -20.31 8.35 6.51
C GLN A 23 -18.97 9.01 6.16
N GLU A 24 -18.24 9.47 7.18
CA GLU A 24 -16.97 10.16 6.99
C GLU A 24 -15.82 9.21 6.64
N ILE A 25 -15.78 8.04 7.29
CA ILE A 25 -14.76 7.01 7.10
C ILE A 25 -15.48 5.72 6.69
N PRO A 26 -15.98 5.63 5.44
CA PRO A 26 -16.69 4.44 4.99
C PRO A 26 -15.76 3.24 5.00
N PRO A 27 -16.31 2.02 5.16
CA PRO A 27 -15.52 0.80 5.02
C PRO A 27 -14.85 0.75 3.63
N PRO A 28 -13.71 0.06 3.51
CA PRO A 28 -13.12 -0.26 2.22
C PRO A 28 -14.13 -0.92 1.26
N PRO A 29 -14.11 -0.61 -0.05
CA PRO A 29 -14.97 -1.25 -1.03
C PRO A 29 -14.90 -2.79 -0.94
N GLY A 30 -16.06 -3.44 -0.91
CA GLY A 30 -16.17 -4.89 -0.81
C GLY A 30 -16.31 -5.45 0.61
N ILE A 31 -16.18 -4.60 1.65
CA ILE A 31 -16.58 -4.96 3.02
C ILE A 31 -18.02 -4.48 3.25
N PRO A 32 -18.99 -5.38 3.51
CA PRO A 32 -20.33 -4.97 3.88
C PRO A 32 -20.33 -4.34 5.28
N VAL A 33 -21.14 -3.30 5.48
CA VAL A 33 -21.41 -2.70 6.79
C VAL A 33 -22.90 -2.75 7.04
N ASP A 34 -23.28 -3.35 8.16
CA ASP A 34 -24.63 -3.35 8.69
C ASP A 34 -24.68 -2.37 9.87
N VAL A 35 -25.06 -1.13 9.58
CA VAL A 35 -25.08 -0.06 10.58
C VAL A 35 -26.00 -0.41 11.74
N GLU A 36 -27.14 -1.08 11.51
CA GLU A 36 -28.07 -1.40 12.58
C GLU A 36 -27.48 -2.47 13.51
N HIS A 37 -26.72 -3.43 12.98
CA HIS A 37 -25.98 -4.39 13.79
C HIS A 37 -24.92 -3.70 14.66
N GLU A 38 -24.13 -2.81 14.07
CA GLU A 38 -23.06 -2.06 14.77
C GLU A 38 -23.62 -1.14 15.87
N LEU A 39 -24.77 -0.49 15.62
CA LEU A 39 -25.46 0.30 16.63
C LEU A 39 -25.95 -0.56 17.80
N GLY A 40 -26.34 -1.81 17.53
CA GLY A 40 -26.65 -2.80 18.56
C GLY A 40 -25.42 -3.15 19.41
N GLU A 41 -24.26 -3.36 18.78
CA GLU A 41 -23.00 -3.61 19.52
C GLU A 41 -22.57 -2.40 20.34
N LEU A 42 -22.72 -1.19 19.82
CA LEU A 42 -22.49 0.06 20.56
C LEU A 42 -23.34 0.12 21.83
N ASP A 43 -24.61 -0.29 21.75
CA ASP A 43 -25.51 -0.28 22.91
C ASP A 43 -25.06 -1.23 24.02
N GLU A 44 -24.35 -2.32 23.69
CA GLU A 44 -23.76 -3.23 24.68
C GLU A 44 -22.62 -2.58 25.49
N TYR A 45 -22.02 -1.49 24.98
CA TYR A 45 -21.04 -0.70 25.74
C TYR A 45 -21.69 0.20 26.80
N LEU A 46 -23.00 0.50 26.72
CA LEU A 46 -23.70 1.37 27.66
C LEU A 46 -24.04 0.70 29.01
N GLY A 47 -23.26 -0.30 29.42
CA GLY A 47 -23.40 -1.03 30.69
C GLY A 47 -22.16 -0.96 31.58
N ASP A 48 -22.28 -1.50 32.80
CA ASP A 48 -21.25 -1.36 33.84
C ASP A 48 -19.94 -2.13 33.56
N GLN A 49 -19.94 -3.05 32.59
CA GLN A 49 -18.79 -3.91 32.27
C GLN A 49 -17.83 -3.30 31.25
N ASN A 50 -18.25 -2.24 30.57
CA ASN A 50 -17.51 -1.62 29.49
C ASN A 50 -17.25 -0.14 29.81
N VAL A 51 -16.28 0.45 29.12
CA VAL A 51 -15.98 1.87 29.21
C VAL A 51 -16.65 2.57 28.05
N ALA A 52 -17.70 3.34 28.33
CA ALA A 52 -18.34 4.24 27.37
C ALA A 52 -18.20 5.68 27.85
N LEU A 53 -17.51 6.52 27.07
CA LEU A 53 -17.21 7.91 27.41
C LEU A 53 -17.78 8.84 26.34
N VAL A 54 -18.22 10.02 26.77
CA VAL A 54 -18.59 11.13 25.88
C VAL A 54 -17.74 12.36 26.15
N ALA A 55 -17.45 13.10 25.09
CA ALA A 55 -16.87 14.44 25.14
C ALA A 55 -17.99 15.47 24.96
N GLU A 56 -18.10 16.39 25.91
CA GLU A 56 -19.06 17.50 25.90
C GLU A 56 -18.36 18.82 25.62
N ASP A 57 -18.96 19.65 24.77
CA ASP A 57 -18.53 21.03 24.57
C ASP A 57 -18.97 21.95 25.73
N ASP A 58 -18.64 23.23 25.64
CA ASP A 58 -18.95 24.20 26.70
C ASP A 58 -20.47 24.50 26.82
N ALA A 59 -21.26 24.11 25.83
CA ALA A 59 -22.73 24.17 25.86
C ALA A 59 -23.37 22.89 26.43
N GLY A 60 -22.57 21.88 26.78
CA GLY A 60 -23.03 20.58 27.27
C GLY A 60 -23.51 19.63 26.16
N GLN A 61 -23.21 19.95 24.90
CA GLN A 61 -23.55 19.07 23.77
C GLN A 61 -22.49 17.97 23.64
N VAL A 62 -22.95 16.72 23.48
CA VAL A 62 -22.06 15.60 23.17
C VAL A 62 -21.57 15.73 21.73
N VAL A 63 -20.24 15.90 21.59
CA VAL A 63 -19.51 16.16 20.34
C VAL A 63 -18.51 15.06 19.99
N GLY A 64 -18.40 14.02 20.82
CA GLY A 64 -17.56 12.87 20.54
C GLY A 64 -17.76 11.78 21.59
N PHE A 65 -17.23 10.59 21.29
CA PHE A 65 -17.34 9.44 22.17
C PHE A 65 -16.15 8.50 22.03
N ALA A 66 -15.95 7.66 23.03
CA ALA A 66 -15.01 6.55 23.02
C ALA A 66 -15.62 5.32 23.67
N LEU A 67 -15.46 4.16 23.04
CA LEU A 67 -15.89 2.86 23.54
C LEU A 67 -14.68 1.96 23.72
N ALA A 68 -14.54 1.37 24.91
CA ALA A 68 -13.45 0.48 25.21
C ALA A 68 -13.87 -0.65 26.15
N LYS A 69 -13.17 -1.78 26.06
CA LYS A 69 -13.40 -2.96 26.90
C LYS A 69 -12.11 -3.71 27.14
N ILE A 70 -12.14 -4.70 28.03
CA ILE A 70 -11.07 -5.69 28.14
C ILE A 70 -11.26 -6.74 27.06
N ASP A 71 -10.24 -6.95 26.25
CA ASP A 71 -10.21 -7.98 25.20
C ASP A 71 -9.58 -9.28 25.72
N HIS A 72 -8.51 -9.15 26.49
CA HIS A 72 -7.82 -10.24 27.17
C HIS A 72 -7.30 -9.76 28.53
N PRO A 73 -7.10 -10.63 29.54
CA PRO A 73 -6.44 -10.21 30.78
C PRO A 73 -5.16 -9.40 30.53
N GLY A 74 -5.09 -8.19 31.09
CA GLY A 74 -3.99 -7.24 30.89
C GLY A 74 -4.03 -6.41 29.60
N ILE A 75 -4.99 -6.65 28.70
CA ILE A 75 -5.13 -5.96 27.41
C ILE A 75 -6.51 -5.33 27.28
N GLY A 76 -6.52 -4.00 27.33
CA GLY A 76 -7.67 -3.18 26.95
C GLY A 76 -7.72 -2.96 25.43
N HIS A 77 -8.92 -2.84 24.88
CA HIS A 77 -9.16 -2.50 23.48
C HIS A 77 -10.10 -1.29 23.38
N LEU A 78 -9.65 -0.25 22.69
CA LEU A 78 -10.47 0.89 22.28
C LEU A 78 -11.10 0.55 20.92
N SER A 79 -12.39 0.22 20.92
CA SER A 79 -13.10 -0.22 19.71
C SER A 79 -13.43 0.96 18.80
N ASP A 80 -13.98 2.02 19.38
CA ASP A 80 -14.51 3.16 18.65
C ASP A 80 -14.08 4.47 19.30
N LEU A 81 -13.69 5.42 18.46
CA LEU A 81 -13.33 6.77 18.86
C LEU A 81 -13.75 7.73 17.75
N TYR A 82 -14.69 8.62 18.05
CA TYR A 82 -15.13 9.63 17.11
C TYR A 82 -15.31 10.99 17.77
N VAL A 83 -14.96 12.04 17.04
CA VAL A 83 -15.19 13.43 17.42
C VAL A 83 -15.62 14.17 16.16
N VAL A 84 -16.73 14.92 16.25
CA VAL A 84 -17.25 15.70 15.12
C VAL A 84 -16.18 16.66 14.57
N PRO A 85 -16.13 16.91 13.26
CA PRO A 85 -15.08 17.72 12.63
C PRO A 85 -14.83 19.07 13.31
N GLU A 86 -15.88 19.76 13.74
CA GLU A 86 -15.85 21.10 14.35
C GLU A 86 -15.16 21.12 15.71
N ALA A 87 -15.16 19.99 16.44
CA ALA A 87 -14.55 19.85 17.77
C ALA A 87 -13.14 19.24 17.72
N ARG A 88 -12.61 18.93 16.53
CA ARG A 88 -11.27 18.35 16.37
C ARG A 88 -10.17 19.37 16.64
N ARG A 89 -8.95 18.85 16.84
CA ARG A 89 -7.72 19.63 17.13
C ARG A 89 -7.78 20.46 18.42
N GLN A 90 -8.81 20.24 19.25
CA GLN A 90 -8.98 20.86 20.57
C GLN A 90 -8.63 19.90 21.73
N GLY A 91 -8.16 18.69 21.42
CA GLY A 91 -7.71 17.71 22.42
C GLY A 91 -8.73 16.63 22.81
N ALA A 92 -9.97 16.69 22.31
CA ALA A 92 -11.06 15.78 22.66
C ALA A 92 -10.66 14.30 22.60
N ALA A 93 -10.18 13.86 21.44
CA ALA A 93 -9.76 12.47 21.21
C ALA A 93 -8.63 12.03 22.16
N ARG A 94 -7.67 12.92 22.46
CA ARG A 94 -6.58 12.62 23.38
C ARG A 94 -7.07 12.42 24.81
N GLU A 95 -8.01 13.25 25.26
CA GLU A 95 -8.58 13.13 26.60
C GLU A 95 -9.49 11.89 26.71
N LEU A 96 -10.28 11.58 25.68
CA LEU A 96 -11.07 10.34 25.60
C LEU A 96 -10.19 9.09 25.71
N ILE A 97 -9.09 9.01 24.93
CA ILE A 97 -8.14 7.88 24.99
C ILE A 97 -7.49 7.78 26.37
N ARG A 98 -7.03 8.91 26.93
CA ARG A 98 -6.42 8.95 28.26
C ARG A 98 -7.39 8.38 29.30
N GLU A 99 -8.62 8.86 29.27
CA GLU A 99 -9.62 8.53 30.27
C GLU A 99 -10.11 7.08 30.15
N ALA A 100 -10.19 6.55 28.92
CA ALA A 100 -10.42 5.13 28.67
C ALA A 100 -9.27 4.27 29.22
N ALA A 101 -8.01 4.65 28.95
CA ALA A 101 -6.85 3.92 29.45
C ALA A 101 -6.77 3.91 30.99
N ILE A 102 -7.12 5.02 31.65
CA ILE A 102 -7.18 5.10 33.11
C ILE A 102 -8.23 4.11 33.66
N ARG A 103 -9.45 4.11 33.10
CA ARG A 103 -10.51 3.20 33.55
C ARG A 103 -10.14 1.74 33.37
N LEU A 104 -9.61 1.37 32.21
CA LEU A 104 -9.22 -0.02 31.92
C LEU A 104 -8.08 -0.49 32.82
N ARG A 105 -7.10 0.38 33.10
CA ARG A 105 -6.02 0.07 34.04
C ARG A 105 -6.56 -0.11 35.46
N ASP A 106 -7.41 0.81 35.93
CA ASP A 106 -7.82 0.86 37.34
C ASP A 106 -8.89 -0.19 37.69
N ALA A 107 -9.75 -0.56 36.74
CA ALA A 107 -10.82 -1.53 36.98
C ALA A 107 -10.39 -2.98 36.75
N GLU A 108 -9.50 -3.22 35.79
CA GLU A 108 -9.28 -4.55 35.22
C GLU A 108 -7.78 -4.86 34.97
N ASP A 109 -6.88 -4.10 35.62
CA ASP A 109 -5.42 -4.27 35.56
C ASP A 109 -4.84 -4.31 34.12
N ALA A 110 -5.44 -3.57 33.19
CA ALA A 110 -4.91 -3.47 31.84
C ALA A 110 -3.54 -2.77 31.81
N GLU A 111 -2.53 -3.43 31.22
CA GLU A 111 -1.18 -2.90 31.03
C GLU A 111 -0.98 -2.35 29.62
N VAL A 112 -1.75 -2.85 28.65
CA VAL A 112 -1.66 -2.49 27.23
C VAL A 112 -3.03 -2.05 26.72
N LEU A 113 -3.06 -1.01 25.88
CA LEU A 113 -4.24 -0.58 25.13
C LEU A 113 -4.02 -0.81 23.63
N THR A 114 -4.93 -1.53 22.99
CA THR A 114 -4.95 -1.76 21.53
C THR A 114 -6.09 -0.99 20.87
N LEU A 115 -5.99 -0.76 19.57
CA LEU A 115 -7.05 -0.16 18.75
C LEU A 115 -6.91 -0.59 17.28
N GLY A 116 -8.01 -0.54 16.54
CA GLY A 116 -8.03 -0.68 15.10
C GLY A 116 -8.04 0.68 14.39
N VAL A 117 -7.38 0.80 13.24
CA VAL A 117 -7.47 2.00 12.39
C VAL A 117 -7.38 1.63 10.92
N GLN A 118 -8.27 2.21 10.10
CA GLN A 118 -8.22 2.00 8.66
C GLN A 118 -6.97 2.65 8.04
N VAL A 119 -6.35 1.99 7.06
CA VAL A 119 -5.11 2.47 6.40
C VAL A 119 -5.28 3.84 5.75
N THR A 120 -6.49 4.10 5.22
CA THR A 120 -6.92 5.36 4.57
C THR A 120 -7.08 6.52 5.56
N ASN A 121 -7.26 6.24 6.86
CA ASN A 121 -7.42 7.26 7.89
C ASN A 121 -6.06 7.78 8.38
N GLY A 122 -5.36 8.51 7.49
CA GLY A 122 -4.02 9.04 7.75
C GLY A 122 -3.94 9.96 8.97
N ASP A 123 -4.97 10.76 9.21
CA ASP A 123 -5.03 11.69 10.34
C ASP A 123 -5.09 10.96 11.69
N ALA A 124 -5.95 9.94 11.80
CA ALA A 124 -6.04 9.12 13.02
C ALA A 124 -4.74 8.35 13.27
N ARG A 125 -4.17 7.73 12.23
CA ARG A 125 -2.88 7.02 12.32
C ARG A 125 -1.77 7.92 12.87
N ALA A 126 -1.62 9.12 12.29
CA ALA A 126 -0.64 10.08 12.77
C ALA A 126 -0.93 10.57 14.20
N ALA A 127 -2.20 10.63 14.63
CA ALA A 127 -2.55 10.97 16.01
C ALA A 127 -2.16 9.86 17.00
N TYR A 128 -2.44 8.60 16.66
CA TYR A 128 -2.10 7.44 17.49
C TYR A 128 -0.58 7.22 17.60
N GLU A 129 0.16 7.36 16.50
CA GLU A 129 1.63 7.28 16.50
C GLU A 129 2.26 8.32 17.44
N ARG A 130 1.74 9.56 17.48
CA ARG A 130 2.20 10.60 18.41
C ARG A 130 1.89 10.29 19.88
N LEU A 131 0.88 9.45 20.15
CA LEU A 131 0.55 8.97 21.49
C LEU A 131 1.37 7.73 21.89
N GLY A 132 2.17 7.17 20.98
CA GLY A 132 3.04 6.04 21.24
C GLY A 132 2.48 4.67 20.84
N PHE A 133 1.33 4.62 20.16
CA PHE A 133 0.84 3.37 19.57
C PHE A 133 1.80 2.87 18.49
N GLN A 134 1.96 1.56 18.42
CA GLN A 134 2.81 0.89 17.44
C GLN A 134 1.99 -0.11 16.61
N PRO A 135 2.30 -0.31 15.32
CA PRO A 135 1.65 -1.35 14.54
C PRO A 135 1.95 -2.75 15.10
N GLU A 136 0.90 -3.54 15.32
CA GLU A 136 1.02 -4.92 15.80
C GLU A 136 0.73 -5.94 14.68
N SER A 137 -0.38 -5.76 13.95
CA SER A 137 -0.85 -6.72 12.95
C SER A 137 -1.51 -6.06 11.74
N LEU A 138 -1.64 -6.82 10.65
CA LEU A 138 -2.40 -6.43 9.47
C LEU A 138 -3.68 -7.27 9.38
N ARG A 139 -4.84 -6.62 9.25
CA ARG A 139 -6.11 -7.27 8.92
C ARG A 139 -6.32 -7.19 7.40
N LEU A 140 -6.26 -8.34 6.74
CA LEU A 140 -6.46 -8.45 5.29
C LEU A 140 -7.90 -8.91 4.99
N PHE A 141 -8.44 -8.48 3.86
CA PHE A 141 -9.74 -8.94 3.36
C PHE A 141 -9.68 -9.12 1.84
N ALA A 142 -10.55 -9.98 1.32
CA ALA A 142 -10.83 -10.13 -0.11
C ALA A 142 -12.28 -10.62 -0.26
N PRO A 143 -13.00 -10.21 -1.32
CA PRO A 143 -14.24 -10.87 -1.70
C PRO A 143 -14.00 -12.38 -1.88
N ILE A 144 -14.88 -13.22 -1.33
CA ILE A 144 -14.72 -14.68 -1.37
C ILE A 144 -14.62 -15.19 -2.81
N GLU A 145 -15.48 -14.71 -3.71
CA GLU A 145 -15.46 -15.13 -5.11
C GLU A 145 -14.11 -14.81 -5.78
N HIS A 146 -13.55 -13.61 -5.52
CA HIS A 146 -12.22 -13.24 -6.03
C HIS A 146 -11.13 -14.17 -5.49
N LEU A 147 -11.21 -14.55 -4.21
CA LEU A 147 -10.28 -15.50 -3.60
C LEU A 147 -10.36 -16.86 -4.28
N LEU A 148 -11.58 -17.37 -4.51
CA LEU A 148 -11.80 -18.67 -5.15
C LEU A 148 -11.27 -18.67 -6.58
N GLU A 149 -11.63 -17.67 -7.39
CA GLU A 149 -11.14 -17.52 -8.77
C GLU A 149 -9.61 -17.49 -8.85
N ARG A 150 -8.96 -16.74 -7.94
CA ARG A 150 -7.48 -16.68 -7.85
C ARG A 150 -6.86 -17.98 -7.37
N SER A 151 -7.50 -18.68 -6.44
CA SER A 151 -6.96 -19.94 -5.89
C SER A 151 -6.96 -21.07 -6.92
N GLU A 152 -7.92 -21.06 -7.85
CA GLU A 152 -7.99 -22.01 -8.97
C GLU A 152 -7.06 -21.61 -10.11
N ARG A 153 -6.89 -20.31 -10.36
CA ARG A 153 -5.99 -19.74 -11.36
C ARG A 153 -4.60 -19.51 -10.76
N GLY A 154 -3.80 -20.56 -10.68
CA GLY A 154 -2.36 -20.42 -10.44
C GLY A 154 -1.68 -19.50 -11.48
N PRO A 155 -0.41 -19.11 -11.28
CA PRO A 155 0.30 -18.26 -12.24
C PRO A 155 0.21 -18.82 -13.67
N ARG A 156 -0.12 -17.97 -14.65
CA ARG A 156 -0.19 -18.40 -16.07
C ARG A 156 1.20 -18.70 -16.66
N GLY A 157 2.25 -18.16 -16.05
CA GLY A 157 3.65 -18.34 -16.43
C GLY A 157 4.60 -17.74 -15.39
N PRO A 158 5.92 -17.72 -15.70
CA PRO A 158 6.91 -17.14 -14.81
C PRO A 158 6.76 -15.62 -14.71
N SER A 159 7.18 -15.06 -13.57
CA SER A 159 7.43 -13.63 -13.43
C SER A 159 8.92 -13.37 -13.67
N PHE A 160 9.25 -12.27 -14.32
CA PHE A 160 10.60 -11.78 -14.43
C PHE A 160 10.62 -10.27 -14.71
N GLY A 161 11.76 -9.62 -14.47
CA GLY A 161 11.92 -8.23 -14.85
C GLY A 161 13.31 -7.68 -14.62
N SER A 162 13.47 -6.41 -14.96
CA SER A 162 14.75 -5.72 -14.88
C SER A 162 14.58 -4.29 -14.41
N VAL A 163 15.65 -3.74 -13.84
CA VAL A 163 15.76 -2.32 -13.51
C VAL A 163 16.73 -1.67 -14.48
N HIS A 164 16.33 -0.57 -15.09
CA HIS A 164 17.17 0.24 -15.96
C HIS A 164 17.42 1.57 -15.27
N VAL A 165 18.68 1.89 -14.99
CA VAL A 165 19.10 3.14 -14.35
C VAL A 165 19.77 4.04 -15.38
N GLN A 166 19.32 5.28 -15.51
CA GLN A 166 19.79 6.23 -16.52
C GLN A 166 21.16 6.83 -16.13
N THR A 167 22.20 6.00 -16.16
CA THR A 167 23.57 6.34 -15.77
C THR A 167 24.57 5.45 -16.50
N ASP A 168 25.79 5.95 -16.68
CA ASP A 168 26.96 5.20 -17.14
C ASP A 168 27.88 4.77 -15.98
N ASP A 169 27.58 5.17 -14.74
CA ASP A 169 28.30 4.75 -13.54
C ASP A 169 27.86 3.35 -13.07
N GLU A 170 28.33 2.32 -13.77
CA GLU A 170 28.10 0.91 -13.45
C GLU A 170 28.51 0.57 -12.00
N ASN A 171 29.57 1.19 -11.49
CA ASN A 171 30.10 0.90 -10.16
C ASN A 171 29.16 1.40 -9.07
N ALA A 172 28.58 2.60 -9.22
CA ALA A 172 27.58 3.12 -8.29
C ALA A 172 26.33 2.22 -8.26
N VAL A 173 25.87 1.74 -9.42
CA VAL A 173 24.75 0.80 -9.51
C VAL A 173 25.11 -0.52 -8.83
N GLU A 174 26.27 -1.12 -9.12
CA GLU A 174 26.72 -2.36 -8.48
C GLU A 174 26.78 -2.24 -6.94
N GLN A 175 27.35 -1.15 -6.43
CA GLN A 175 27.43 -0.91 -4.98
C GLN A 175 26.04 -0.79 -4.34
N ALA A 176 25.11 -0.12 -5.00
CA ALA A 176 23.73 -0.01 -4.53
C ALA A 176 23.04 -1.38 -4.55
N VAL A 177 23.18 -2.17 -5.61
CA VAL A 177 22.65 -3.54 -5.68
C VAL A 177 23.17 -4.40 -4.52
N ARG A 178 24.48 -4.41 -4.28
CA ARG A 178 25.12 -5.13 -3.14
C ARG A 178 24.59 -4.69 -1.78
N LYS A 179 24.25 -3.41 -1.64
CA LYS A 179 23.76 -2.83 -0.38
C LYS A 179 22.29 -3.19 -0.11
N TYR A 180 21.44 -3.18 -1.14
CA TYR A 180 20.00 -3.20 -0.98
C TYR A 180 19.35 -4.57 -1.16
N VAL A 181 19.75 -5.36 -2.16
CA VAL A 181 19.12 -6.66 -2.44
C VAL A 181 19.09 -7.59 -1.21
N PRO A 182 20.18 -7.74 -0.42
CA PRO A 182 20.16 -8.60 0.78
C PRO A 182 19.16 -8.16 1.86
N ARG A 183 18.68 -6.91 1.83
CA ARG A 183 17.68 -6.39 2.77
C ARG A 183 16.25 -6.72 2.37
N PHE A 184 16.05 -7.16 1.13
CA PHE A 184 14.73 -7.53 0.62
C PHE A 184 14.45 -9.01 0.86
N GLY A 185 15.48 -9.86 0.75
CA GLY A 185 15.38 -11.30 0.94
C GLY A 185 16.63 -12.01 0.45
N ARG A 186 16.56 -13.35 0.37
CA ARG A 186 17.63 -14.16 -0.23
C ARG A 186 17.48 -14.17 -1.75
N SER A 187 18.55 -13.77 -2.44
CA SER A 187 18.72 -13.82 -3.89
C SER A 187 19.86 -14.78 -4.24
N ALA A 188 19.72 -15.54 -5.32
CA ALA A 188 20.81 -16.36 -5.86
C ALA A 188 21.95 -15.51 -6.48
N GLY A 189 21.69 -14.23 -6.79
CA GLY A 189 22.64 -13.30 -7.37
C GLY A 189 21.96 -12.21 -8.17
N SER A 190 22.71 -11.16 -8.49
CA SER A 190 22.31 -10.16 -9.49
C SER A 190 23.31 -10.08 -10.63
N VAL A 191 22.88 -9.50 -11.75
CA VAL A 191 23.72 -9.13 -12.88
C VAL A 191 23.53 -7.64 -13.15
N VAL A 192 24.63 -6.91 -13.28
CA VAL A 192 24.65 -5.53 -13.79
C VAL A 192 25.22 -5.57 -15.19
N ALA A 193 24.49 -5.10 -16.18
CA ALA A 193 24.93 -5.04 -17.57
C ALA A 193 25.32 -3.60 -17.96
N ALA A 194 26.28 -3.50 -18.88
CA ALA A 194 26.84 -2.22 -19.29
C ALA A 194 25.78 -1.31 -19.95
N PRO A 195 25.98 0.02 -19.91
CA PRO A 195 25.00 0.98 -20.41
C PRO A 195 24.65 0.77 -21.88
N ARG A 196 23.35 0.73 -22.20
CA ARG A 196 22.83 0.71 -23.57
C ARG A 196 21.74 1.77 -23.71
N ASN A 197 21.85 2.60 -24.74
CA ASN A 197 20.95 3.74 -24.94
C ASN A 197 20.84 4.68 -23.71
N GLY A 198 21.93 4.79 -22.93
CA GLY A 198 21.97 5.59 -21.70
C GLY A 198 21.47 4.88 -20.45
N TRP A 199 21.22 3.57 -20.49
CA TRP A 199 20.67 2.79 -19.38
C TRP A 199 21.60 1.65 -18.95
N THR A 200 22.04 1.67 -17.69
CA THR A 200 22.64 0.51 -17.01
C THR A 200 21.51 -0.42 -16.55
N ALA A 201 21.55 -1.69 -16.96
CA ALA A 201 20.51 -2.66 -16.61
C ALA A 201 20.91 -3.54 -15.42
N VAL A 202 19.95 -3.88 -14.56
CA VAL A 202 20.11 -4.74 -13.40
C VAL A 202 19.06 -5.84 -13.45
N TYR A 203 19.51 -7.07 -13.26
CA TYR A 203 18.70 -8.27 -13.19
C TYR A 203 19.00 -8.99 -11.89
N ASP A 204 17.99 -9.53 -11.22
CA ASP A 204 18.19 -10.17 -9.92
C ASP A 204 17.19 -11.30 -9.73
N GLU A 205 17.68 -12.44 -9.22
CA GLU A 205 16.85 -13.64 -9.07
C GLU A 205 15.66 -13.44 -8.12
N LEU A 206 15.87 -12.73 -7.00
CA LEU A 206 14.78 -12.41 -6.08
C LEU A 206 13.76 -11.49 -6.75
N CYS A 207 14.21 -10.52 -7.55
CA CYS A 207 13.33 -9.60 -8.25
C CYS A 207 12.49 -10.27 -9.35
N ASP A 208 12.98 -11.35 -9.97
CA ASP A 208 12.17 -12.16 -10.89
C ASP A 208 11.06 -12.91 -10.14
N ARG A 209 11.41 -13.55 -9.02
CA ARG A 209 10.47 -14.31 -8.19
C ARG A 209 9.44 -13.41 -7.50
N GLU A 210 9.85 -12.21 -7.10
CA GLU A 210 9.04 -11.27 -6.32
C GLU A 210 9.00 -9.88 -7.00
N PRO A 211 7.97 -9.60 -7.82
CA PRO A 211 7.85 -8.32 -8.51
C PRO A 211 7.78 -7.10 -7.57
N GLY A 212 7.37 -7.30 -6.31
CA GLY A 212 7.45 -6.28 -5.27
C GLY A 212 8.90 -5.90 -4.90
N ALA A 213 9.82 -6.87 -4.89
CA ALA A 213 11.25 -6.62 -4.66
C ALA A 213 11.87 -5.85 -5.85
N LEU A 214 11.45 -6.14 -7.08
CA LEU A 214 11.87 -5.39 -8.28
C LEU A 214 11.54 -3.89 -8.14
N ARG A 215 10.30 -3.54 -7.75
CA ARG A 215 9.88 -2.15 -7.53
C ARG A 215 10.68 -1.46 -6.42
N ARG A 216 10.92 -2.18 -5.31
CA ARG A 216 11.75 -1.66 -4.20
C ARG A 216 13.17 -1.40 -4.65
N LEU A 217 13.76 -2.29 -5.46
CA LEU A 217 15.09 -2.10 -6.02
C LEU A 217 15.14 -0.87 -6.93
N GLY A 218 14.16 -0.69 -7.82
CA GLY A 218 14.06 0.51 -8.67
C GLY A 218 14.05 1.82 -7.89
N SER A 219 13.22 1.88 -6.85
CA SER A 219 13.17 3.03 -5.93
C SER A 219 14.52 3.29 -5.25
N GLU A 220 15.15 2.27 -4.67
CA GLU A 220 16.43 2.42 -3.97
C GLU A 220 17.58 2.79 -4.93
N LEU A 221 17.62 2.23 -6.14
CA LEU A 221 18.63 2.58 -7.15
C LEU A 221 18.46 4.02 -7.63
N SER A 222 17.23 4.47 -7.90
CA SER A 222 16.96 5.87 -8.24
C SER A 222 17.36 6.82 -7.11
N ASN A 223 17.05 6.47 -5.86
CA ASN A 223 17.40 7.29 -4.70
C ASN A 223 18.92 7.35 -4.48
N ALA A 224 19.61 6.21 -4.55
CA ALA A 224 21.04 6.13 -4.27
C ALA A 224 21.91 6.78 -5.34
N THR A 225 21.50 6.70 -6.61
CA THR A 225 22.25 7.29 -7.74
C THR A 225 21.80 8.71 -8.07
N GLY A 226 20.61 9.11 -7.63
CA GLY A 226 19.95 10.36 -8.06
C GLY A 226 19.44 10.32 -9.51
N ALA A 227 19.64 9.21 -10.22
CA ALA A 227 19.20 9.03 -11.60
C ALA A 227 17.74 8.56 -11.69
N VAL A 228 17.17 8.69 -12.89
CA VAL A 228 15.90 8.04 -13.22
C VAL A 228 16.14 6.53 -13.25
N ALA A 229 15.22 5.77 -12.66
CA ALA A 229 15.20 4.31 -12.80
C ALA A 229 13.85 3.86 -13.35
N VAL A 230 13.85 2.88 -14.25
CA VAL A 230 12.64 2.22 -14.74
C VAL A 230 12.70 0.75 -14.35
N THR A 231 11.72 0.27 -13.61
CA THR A 231 11.49 -1.17 -13.46
C THR A 231 10.49 -1.59 -14.51
N ILE A 232 10.74 -2.67 -15.24
CA ILE A 232 9.79 -3.22 -16.20
C ILE A 232 9.89 -4.74 -16.21
N GLY A 233 8.75 -5.42 -16.37
CA GLY A 233 8.73 -6.87 -16.37
C GLY A 233 7.37 -7.46 -16.70
N LEU A 234 7.37 -8.79 -16.77
CA LEU A 234 6.19 -9.62 -16.94
C LEU A 234 5.84 -10.26 -15.59
N GLU A 235 4.62 -10.07 -15.10
CA GLU A 235 4.13 -10.70 -13.88
C GLU A 235 3.19 -11.87 -14.24
N GLU A 236 3.47 -13.04 -13.65
CA GLU A 236 2.74 -14.31 -13.83
C GLU A 236 2.54 -14.74 -15.29
N GLY A 237 3.45 -14.35 -16.19
CA GLY A 237 3.33 -14.60 -17.63
C GLY A 237 2.14 -13.90 -18.31
N ALA A 238 1.43 -13.02 -17.61
CA ALA A 238 0.10 -12.56 -18.01
C ALA A 238 0.00 -11.05 -18.22
N VAL A 239 0.71 -10.26 -17.40
CA VAL A 239 0.57 -8.80 -17.41
C VAL A 239 1.93 -8.12 -17.41
N VAL A 240 2.03 -7.04 -18.16
CA VAL A 240 3.22 -6.18 -18.20
C VAL A 240 3.04 -5.07 -17.18
N ARG A 241 4.06 -4.87 -16.34
CA ARG A 241 4.12 -3.74 -15.41
C ARG A 241 5.40 -2.95 -15.64
N TYR A 242 5.29 -1.62 -15.55
CA TYR A 242 6.46 -0.80 -15.31
C TYR A 242 6.21 0.26 -14.23
N ASN A 243 7.29 0.72 -13.61
CA ASN A 243 7.30 1.89 -12.74
C ASN A 243 8.50 2.75 -13.11
N ILE A 244 8.29 4.07 -13.21
CA ILE A 244 9.36 5.05 -13.38
C ILE A 244 9.58 5.75 -12.06
N PHE A 245 10.85 5.85 -11.64
CA PHE A 245 11.27 6.46 -10.40
C PHE A 245 12.17 7.67 -10.67
N GLU A 246 11.96 8.73 -9.90
CA GLU A 246 12.85 9.89 -9.82
C GLU A 246 13.13 10.17 -8.34
N ARG A 247 14.41 10.14 -7.95
CA ARG A 247 14.85 10.27 -6.55
C ARG A 247 14.10 9.31 -5.61
N GLY A 248 13.88 8.08 -6.08
CA GLY A 248 13.17 7.02 -5.38
C GLY A 248 11.64 7.14 -5.30
N SER A 249 11.06 8.25 -5.76
CA SER A 249 9.60 8.42 -5.82
C SER A 249 9.05 7.95 -7.16
N VAL A 250 7.89 7.28 -7.15
CA VAL A 250 7.20 6.90 -8.39
C VAL A 250 6.68 8.14 -9.09
N VAL A 251 7.00 8.30 -10.37
CA VAL A 251 6.52 9.41 -11.22
C VAL A 251 5.55 8.94 -12.30
N ASP A 252 5.59 7.67 -12.66
CA ASP A 252 4.59 7.01 -13.52
C ASP A 252 4.53 5.52 -13.16
N GLU A 253 3.33 4.94 -13.24
CA GLU A 253 3.08 3.52 -13.02
C GLU A 253 2.10 3.02 -14.08
N TYR A 254 2.39 1.83 -14.61
CA TYR A 254 1.55 1.17 -15.59
C TYR A 254 1.37 -0.30 -15.25
N LEU A 255 0.14 -0.78 -15.40
CA LEU A 255 -0.19 -2.20 -15.40
C LEU A 255 -1.13 -2.52 -16.56
N SER A 256 -0.74 -3.46 -17.41
CA SER A 256 -1.47 -3.76 -18.65
C SER A 256 -2.89 -4.27 -18.43
N VAL A 257 -3.18 -4.89 -17.28
CA VAL A 257 -4.54 -5.21 -16.82
C VAL A 257 -4.68 -4.68 -15.39
N PRO A 258 -5.19 -3.45 -15.18
CA PRO A 258 -5.22 -2.79 -13.88
C PRO A 258 -5.79 -3.63 -12.74
N GLU A 259 -6.84 -4.40 -13.00
CA GLU A 259 -7.55 -5.19 -11.98
C GLU A 259 -7.08 -6.65 -11.88
N TYR A 260 -5.95 -7.02 -12.51
CA TYR A 260 -5.47 -8.40 -12.58
C TYR A 260 -5.27 -9.07 -11.21
N PHE A 261 -4.78 -8.32 -10.22
CA PHE A 261 -4.52 -8.85 -8.87
C PHE A 261 -5.69 -8.68 -7.93
N LYS A 262 -6.46 -7.61 -8.10
CA LYS A 262 -7.58 -7.24 -7.24
C LYS A 262 -8.48 -6.26 -7.97
N PRO A 263 -9.77 -6.23 -7.63
CA PRO A 263 -10.66 -5.14 -8.02
C PRO A 263 -10.09 -3.79 -7.56
N LEU A 264 -10.32 -2.75 -8.37
CA LEU A 264 -9.89 -1.38 -8.06
C LEU A 264 -11.06 -0.40 -8.20
N PRO A 265 -11.07 0.69 -7.42
CA PRO A 265 -11.90 1.84 -7.75
C PRO A 265 -11.63 2.31 -9.19
N PRO A 266 -12.63 2.78 -9.96
CA PRO A 266 -12.44 3.19 -11.34
C PRO A 266 -11.32 4.23 -11.55
N GLY A 267 -11.16 5.16 -10.61
CA GLY A 267 -10.08 6.16 -10.64
C GLY A 267 -8.69 5.55 -10.52
N ASP A 268 -8.53 4.54 -9.64
CA ASP A 268 -7.25 3.84 -9.43
C ASP A 268 -6.92 2.96 -10.63
N ALA A 269 -7.91 2.30 -11.23
CA ALA A 269 -7.72 1.54 -12.46
C ALA A 269 -7.25 2.44 -13.62
N ILE A 270 -7.83 3.64 -13.76
CA ILE A 270 -7.40 4.63 -14.76
C ILE A 270 -5.98 5.15 -14.48
N ALA A 271 -5.62 5.33 -13.20
CA ALA A 271 -4.30 5.80 -12.79
C ALA A 271 -3.17 4.81 -13.11
N LEU A 272 -3.48 3.53 -13.34
CA LEU A 272 -2.54 2.51 -13.82
C LEU A 272 -2.39 2.48 -15.35
N GLY A 273 -3.02 3.43 -16.05
CA GLY A 273 -2.72 3.72 -17.44
C GLY A 273 -1.45 4.57 -17.58
N ALA A 274 -0.60 4.22 -18.54
CA ALA A 274 0.64 4.94 -18.81
C ALA A 274 0.40 6.44 -19.02
N ASN A 275 1.30 7.30 -18.50
CA ASN A 275 1.35 8.72 -18.83
C ASN A 275 2.41 9.01 -19.92
N PRO A 276 2.03 9.12 -21.20
CA PRO A 276 3.01 9.22 -22.29
C PRO A 276 3.85 10.49 -22.23
N THR A 277 3.35 11.55 -21.58
CA THR A 277 4.09 12.81 -21.42
C THR A 277 5.26 12.64 -20.46
N VAL A 278 5.04 11.94 -19.34
CA VAL A 278 6.08 11.65 -18.36
C VAL A 278 7.10 10.69 -18.96
N VAL A 279 6.63 9.63 -19.62
CA VAL A 279 7.49 8.67 -20.32
C VAL A 279 8.37 9.37 -21.35
N ALA A 280 7.80 10.15 -22.26
CA ALA A 280 8.56 10.86 -23.29
C ALA A 280 9.64 11.79 -22.70
N ARG A 281 9.32 12.50 -21.62
CA ARG A 281 10.27 13.39 -20.94
C ARG A 281 11.47 12.65 -20.36
N LEU A 282 11.27 11.45 -19.80
CA LEU A 282 12.28 10.75 -19.02
C LEU A 282 13.06 9.71 -19.83
N THR A 283 12.44 9.11 -20.83
CA THR A 283 13.03 8.05 -21.64
C THR A 283 13.33 8.47 -23.09
N GLY A 284 12.74 9.58 -23.54
CA GLY A 284 12.84 10.03 -24.94
C GLY A 284 11.88 9.31 -25.89
N ALA A 285 10.96 8.47 -25.37
CA ALA A 285 9.97 7.78 -26.21
C ALA A 285 9.03 8.75 -26.94
N ASP A 286 8.57 8.38 -28.14
CA ASP A 286 7.51 9.14 -28.80
C ASP A 286 6.18 8.97 -28.06
N PRO A 287 5.53 10.05 -27.60
CA PRO A 287 4.33 9.94 -26.76
C PRO A 287 3.09 9.41 -27.52
N HIS A 288 3.03 9.56 -28.85
CA HIS A 288 1.91 9.07 -29.64
C HIS A 288 2.02 7.56 -29.86
N GLU A 289 3.20 7.08 -30.25
CA GLU A 289 3.47 5.65 -30.39
C GLU A 289 3.38 4.94 -29.04
N PHE A 290 3.90 5.55 -27.97
CA PHE A 290 3.81 4.97 -26.64
C PHE A 290 2.36 4.77 -26.19
N ARG A 291 1.50 5.78 -26.37
CA ARG A 291 0.05 5.66 -26.07
C ARG A 291 -0.62 4.54 -26.89
N ARG A 292 -0.20 4.35 -28.14
CA ARG A 292 -0.76 3.33 -29.04
C ARG A 292 -0.36 1.91 -28.62
N VAL A 293 0.82 1.73 -28.04
CA VAL A 293 1.36 0.43 -27.63
C VAL A 293 0.97 0.09 -26.19
N ALA A 294 1.25 0.98 -25.23
CA ALA A 294 1.04 0.76 -23.79
C ALA A 294 -0.45 0.93 -23.39
N ARG A 295 -1.32 0.12 -23.98
CA ARG A 295 -2.76 0.10 -23.67
C ARG A 295 -3.04 -0.76 -22.45
N THR A 296 -4.10 -0.44 -21.74
CA THR A 296 -4.69 -1.30 -20.71
C THR A 296 -5.82 -2.13 -21.29
N ALA A 297 -6.09 -3.28 -20.70
CA ALA A 297 -7.18 -4.19 -21.05
C ALA A 297 -7.97 -4.64 -19.81
N GLY A 298 -9.15 -5.18 -20.03
CA GLY A 298 -9.98 -5.76 -18.96
C GLY A 298 -9.51 -7.16 -18.56
N THR A 299 -8.94 -7.92 -19.49
CA THR A 299 -8.39 -9.25 -19.24
C THR A 299 -7.06 -9.47 -19.96
N PRO A 300 -6.21 -10.42 -19.52
CA PRO A 300 -4.96 -10.75 -20.21
C PRO A 300 -5.17 -11.20 -21.65
N GLU A 301 -6.28 -11.89 -21.95
CA GLU A 301 -6.58 -12.44 -23.27
C GLU A 301 -6.76 -11.34 -24.35
N GLU A 302 -7.14 -10.13 -23.94
CA GLU A 302 -7.30 -8.98 -24.83
C GLU A 302 -5.95 -8.34 -25.26
N LEU A 303 -4.85 -8.63 -24.54
CA LEU A 303 -3.54 -8.03 -24.79
C LEU A 303 -2.75 -8.71 -25.90
N GLY A 304 -3.16 -9.89 -26.36
CA GLY A 304 -2.34 -10.73 -27.24
C GLY A 304 -1.17 -11.36 -26.48
N SER A 305 0.05 -11.28 -27.01
CA SER A 305 1.25 -11.82 -26.36
C SER A 305 1.82 -10.81 -25.34
N PRO A 306 1.80 -11.12 -24.03
CA PRO A 306 2.36 -10.22 -23.02
C PRO A 306 3.88 -10.00 -23.19
N GLN A 307 4.59 -11.01 -23.69
CA GLN A 307 6.02 -10.92 -24.03
C GLN A 307 6.27 -9.89 -25.14
N GLU A 308 5.48 -9.93 -26.21
CA GLU A 308 5.61 -8.97 -27.31
C GLU A 308 5.25 -7.55 -26.85
N LEU A 309 4.23 -7.41 -26.00
CA LEU A 309 3.87 -6.13 -25.40
C LEU A 309 5.03 -5.57 -24.55
N LEU A 310 5.65 -6.40 -23.71
CA LEU A 310 6.82 -6.03 -22.91
C LEU A 310 7.96 -5.53 -23.80
N GLU A 311 8.31 -6.28 -24.84
CA GLU A 311 9.39 -5.94 -25.76
C GLU A 311 9.11 -4.65 -26.53
N GLN A 312 7.86 -4.43 -26.96
CA GLN A 312 7.45 -3.19 -27.63
C GLN A 312 7.54 -1.98 -26.70
N ILE A 313 7.01 -2.08 -25.47
CA ILE A 313 7.08 -1.00 -24.48
C ILE A 313 8.53 -0.67 -24.14
N ALA A 314 9.34 -1.69 -23.83
CA ALA A 314 10.76 -1.53 -23.52
C ALA A 314 11.53 -0.92 -24.70
N GLY A 315 11.26 -1.37 -25.92
CA GLY A 315 11.87 -0.85 -27.14
C GLY A 315 11.60 0.64 -27.34
N LEU A 316 10.36 1.10 -27.12
CA LEU A 316 10.01 2.52 -27.21
C LEU A 316 10.72 3.37 -26.14
N MET A 317 10.98 2.81 -24.96
CA MET A 317 11.73 3.49 -23.88
C MET A 317 13.26 3.36 -24.03
N GLY A 318 13.75 2.61 -25.02
CA GLY A 318 15.19 2.34 -25.21
C GLY A 318 15.80 1.32 -24.23
N LEU A 319 14.98 0.56 -23.51
CA LEU A 319 15.38 -0.36 -22.43
C LEU A 319 15.81 -1.72 -22.99
N SER A 320 17.01 -1.77 -23.56
CA SER A 320 17.57 -2.99 -24.17
C SER A 320 17.81 -4.09 -23.12
N GLY A 321 17.27 -5.28 -23.38
CA GLY A 321 17.40 -6.46 -22.53
C GLY A 321 16.25 -6.66 -21.54
N ALA A 322 15.20 -5.85 -21.60
CA ALA A 322 14.05 -5.96 -20.68
C ALA A 322 13.17 -7.20 -20.90
N GLY A 323 13.27 -7.87 -22.05
CA GLY A 323 12.48 -9.05 -22.40
C GLY A 323 12.92 -10.35 -21.72
N GLN A 324 13.83 -10.28 -20.75
CA GLN A 324 14.34 -11.44 -20.02
C GLN A 324 14.60 -11.12 -18.54
N GLY A 325 14.68 -12.19 -17.74
CA GLY A 325 15.07 -12.14 -16.33
C GLY A 325 16.55 -12.46 -16.09
N TYR A 326 16.86 -12.73 -14.83
CA TYR A 326 18.19 -13.08 -14.32
C TYR A 326 18.84 -14.26 -15.06
N GLU A 327 18.08 -15.31 -15.40
CA GLU A 327 18.64 -16.49 -16.09
C GLU A 327 19.28 -16.15 -17.45
N GLY A 328 18.71 -15.19 -18.18
CA GLY A 328 19.23 -14.72 -19.48
C GLY A 328 20.28 -13.61 -19.37
N ALA A 329 20.36 -12.94 -18.22
CA ALA A 329 21.12 -11.70 -18.04
C ALA A 329 22.63 -11.85 -18.25
N ALA A 330 23.20 -13.04 -18.05
CA ALA A 330 24.63 -13.30 -18.29
C ALA A 330 25.04 -13.13 -19.77
N SER A 331 24.07 -13.19 -20.70
CA SER A 331 24.31 -12.95 -22.12
C SER A 331 24.34 -11.47 -22.51
N GLU A 332 23.97 -10.56 -21.59
CA GLU A 332 23.91 -9.13 -21.86
C GLU A 332 25.31 -8.53 -22.07
N PRO A 333 25.47 -7.56 -22.99
CA PRO A 333 26.74 -6.88 -23.20
C PRO A 333 27.28 -6.27 -21.90
N GLY A 334 28.51 -6.65 -21.53
CA GLY A 334 29.18 -6.16 -20.34
C GLY A 334 28.59 -6.67 -19.02
N ALA A 335 27.81 -7.75 -19.03
CA ALA A 335 27.25 -8.37 -17.83
C ALA A 335 28.31 -8.70 -16.77
N ARG A 336 28.07 -8.25 -15.54
CA ARG A 336 28.89 -8.54 -14.35
C ARG A 336 28.03 -9.13 -13.24
N GLY A 337 28.44 -10.28 -12.73
CA GLY A 337 27.77 -10.94 -11.61
C GLY A 337 28.04 -10.25 -10.27
N VAL A 338 26.99 -10.08 -9.49
CA VAL A 338 27.01 -9.51 -8.14
C VAL A 338 26.55 -10.58 -7.17
N ALA A 339 27.50 -11.14 -6.40
CA ALA A 339 27.19 -12.10 -5.35
C ALA A 339 26.65 -11.39 -4.10
N HIS A 340 25.57 -11.93 -3.54
CA HIS A 340 25.02 -11.58 -2.24
C HIS A 340 25.50 -12.56 -1.19
N ARG A 341 25.87 -12.08 0.00
CA ARG A 341 26.32 -12.92 1.13
C ARG A 341 25.23 -13.09 2.15
#